data_AF-A0A7T8GSA4-F1
#
_entry.id   AF-A0A7T8GSA4-F1
#
_cell.length_a   1.000
_cell.length_b   1.000
_cell.length_c   1.000
_cell.angle_alpha   90.00
_cell.angle_beta   90.00
_cell.angle_gamma   90.00
#
_symmetry.space_group_name_H-M   'P 1'
#
loop_
_entity.id
_entity.type
_entity.pdbx_description
1 polymer ?
#
loop_
_entity_poly.entity_id
_entity_poly.type
_entity_poly.pdbx_seq_one_letter_code
_entity_poly.pdbx_strand_id
1 'polypeptide(L)' 'MSEQEKKRQRAVDLLRAQVDPKVIATQIKVSLATVYNIRKAMEGMDPIPRKPGTGDTTKTKW' A
#
# COMPACT_ATOMS: atom_id res chain seq x y z
N MET A 1 -12.37 8.46 -14.08
CA MET A 1 -12.03 8.28 -12.65
C MET A 1 -12.96 7.24 -12.05
N SER A 2 -12.47 6.02 -11.81
CA SER A 2 -13.27 4.94 -11.20
C SER A 2 -13.55 5.22 -9.71
N GLU A 3 -14.66 4.72 -9.17
CA GLU A 3 -15.04 4.94 -7.76
C GLU A 3 -14.00 4.43 -6.75
N GLN A 4 -13.28 3.35 -7.09
CA GLN A 4 -12.19 2.82 -6.28
C GLN A 4 -11.01 3.78 -6.18
N GLU A 5 -10.66 4.48 -7.27
CA GLU A 5 -9.58 5.47 -7.28
C GLU A 5 -9.92 6.65 -6.35
N LYS A 6 -11.17 7.11 -6.37
CA LYS A 6 -11.64 8.19 -5.47
C LYS A 6 -11.54 7.78 -3.99
N LYS A 7 -11.93 6.55 -3.65
CA LYS A 7 -11.82 6.02 -2.28
C LYS A 7 -10.36 5.90 -1.83
N ARG A 8 -9.47 5.46 -2.73
CA ARG A 8 -8.04 5.36 -2.47
C ARG A 8 -7.40 6.74 -2.26
N GLN A 9 -7.73 7.71 -3.11
CA GLN A 9 -7.25 9.09 -2.97
C GLN A 9 -7.66 9.69 -1.63
N ARG A 10 -8.91 9.46 -1.21
CA ARG A 10 -9.44 9.94 0.07
C ARG A 10 -8.77 9.28 1.27
N ALA A 11 -8.46 7.98 1.19
CA ALA A 11 -7.71 7.28 2.22
C ALA A 11 -6.28 7.82 2.34
N VAL A 12 -5.63 8.08 1.20
CA VAL A 12 -4.28 8.68 1.13
C VAL A 12 -4.26 10.08 1.74
N ASP A 13 -5.25 10.91 1.42
CA ASP A 13 -5.37 12.28 1.94
C ASP A 13 -5.52 12.29 3.48
N LEU A 14 -6.40 11.45 4.01
CA LEU A 14 -6.58 11.30 5.46
C LEU A 14 -5.33 10.73 6.15
N LEU A 15 -4.64 9.78 5.52
CA LEU A 15 -3.38 9.26 6.05
C LEU A 15 -2.26 10.32 6.05
N ARG A 16 -2.22 11.20 5.03
CA ARG A 16 -1.30 12.35 5.00
C ARG A 16 -1.62 13.39 6.08
N ALA A 17 -2.89 13.57 6.40
CA ALA A 17 -3.34 14.40 7.52
C ALA A 17 -3.07 13.76 8.91
N GLN A 18 -2.34 12.64 8.96
CA GLN A 18 -1.99 11.89 10.19
C GLN A 18 -3.22 11.41 10.98
N VAL A 19 -4.35 11.19 10.30
CA VAL A 19 -5.55 10.64 10.93
C VAL A 19 -5.34 9.18 11.28
N ASP A 20 -5.89 8.77 12.42
CA ASP A 20 -5.75 7.41 12.94
C ASP A 20 -6.30 6.36 11.93
N PRO A 21 -5.53 5.33 11.55
CA PRO A 21 -5.94 4.34 10.54
C PRO A 21 -7.27 3.65 10.85
N LYS A 22 -7.61 3.51 12.13
CA LYS A 22 -8.90 2.95 12.59
C LYS A 22 -10.08 3.84 12.21
N VAL A 23 -9.93 5.16 12.33
CA VAL A 23 -10.98 6.13 11.98
C VAL A 23 -11.19 6.15 10.48
N ILE A 24 -10.11 6.11 9.70
CA ILE A 24 -10.14 6.08 8.23
C ILE A 24 -10.85 4.81 7.73
N ALA A 25 -10.55 3.65 8.33
CA ALA A 25 -11.19 2.38 8.00
C ALA A 25 -12.71 2.45 8.17
N THR A 26 -13.18 3.00 9.29
CA THR A 26 -14.61 3.20 9.56
C THR A 26 -15.24 4.21 8.59
N GLN A 27 -14.56 5.33 8.32
CA GLN A 27 -15.09 6.41 7.50
C GLN A 27 -15.24 6.02 6.02
N ILE A 28 -14.30 5.24 5.49
CA ILE A 28 -14.29 4.81 4.08
C ILE A 28 -14.96 3.43 3.91
N LYS A 29 -15.34 2.78 5.02
CA LYS A 29 -15.88 1.40 5.07
C LYS A 29 -14.94 0.40 4.37
N VAL A 30 -13.67 0.44 4.73
CA VAL A 30 -12.62 -0.46 4.22
C VAL A 30 -11.96 -1.18 5.39
N SER A 31 -11.43 -2.38 5.12
CA SER A 31 -10.72 -3.14 6.14
C SER A 31 -9.50 -2.37 6.63
N LEU A 32 -9.21 -2.51 7.93
CA LEU A 32 -8.02 -1.93 8.57
C LEU A 32 -6.73 -2.34 7.83
N ALA A 33 -6.65 -3.61 7.41
CA ALA A 33 -5.54 -4.14 6.61
C ALA A 33 -5.33 -3.37 5.30
N THR A 34 -6.41 -2.96 4.62
CA THR A 34 -6.35 -2.16 3.41
C THR A 34 -5.74 -0.78 3.69
N VAL A 35 -6.10 -0.15 4.81
CA VAL A 35 -5.53 1.14 5.22
C VAL A 35 -4.02 1.01 5.51
N TYR A 36 -3.61 -0.04 6.21
CA TYR A 36 -2.19 -0.32 6.43
C TYR A 36 -1.42 -0.62 5.15
N ASN A 37 -2.01 -1.35 4.20
CA ASN A 37 -1.40 -1.58 2.88
C ASN A 37 -1.24 -0.28 2.09
N ILE A 38 -2.22 0.63 2.16
CA ILE A 38 -2.12 1.95 1.54
C ILE A 38 -1.01 2.77 2.21
N ARG A 39 -0.97 2.80 3.53
CA ARG A 39 0.09 3.47 4.29
C ARG A 39 1.48 2.94 3.92
N LYS A 40 1.65 1.61 3.92
CA LYS A 40 2.89 0.94 3.50
C LYS A 40 3.23 1.22 2.04
N ALA A 41 2.24 1.37 1.15
CA ALA A 41 2.48 1.75 -0.23
C ALA A 41 2.91 3.22 -0.37
N MET A 42 2.48 4.12 0.53
CA MET A 42 2.96 5.49 0.58
C MET A 42 4.36 5.59 1.18
N GLU A 43 4.66 4.82 2.24
CA GLU A 43 5.99 4.74 2.85
C GLU A 43 6.98 3.98 1.96
N GLY A 44 6.51 2.99 1.20
CA GLY A 44 7.29 2.24 0.21
C GLY A 44 7.50 2.94 -1.13
N MET A 45 7.14 4.23 -1.23
CA MET A 45 7.58 5.14 -2.29
C MET A 45 8.92 5.81 -1.99
N ASP A 46 9.60 5.45 -0.89
CA ASP A 46 11.05 5.45 -0.91
C ASP A 46 11.50 4.49 -2.03
N PRO A 47 12.43 4.87 -2.91
CA PRO A 47 12.97 3.95 -3.89
C PRO A 47 13.64 2.82 -3.12
N ILE A 48 12.92 1.71 -2.91
CA ILE A 48 13.52 0.46 -2.49
C ILE A 48 14.66 0.26 -3.50
N PRO A 49 15.95 0.30 -3.11
CA PRO A 49 16.97 -0.22 -3.99
C PRO A 49 16.58 -1.67 -4.16
N ARG A 50 15.94 -2.00 -5.29
CA ARG A 50 15.70 -3.37 -5.69
C ARG A 50 17.08 -4.00 -5.64
N LYS A 51 17.35 -4.87 -4.65
CA LYS A 51 18.47 -5.79 -4.80
C LYS A 51 18.16 -6.58 -6.08
N PRO A 52 18.99 -6.50 -7.12
CA PRO A 52 18.81 -7.37 -8.27
C PRO A 52 19.18 -8.77 -7.79
N GLY A 53 18.20 -9.67 -7.68
CA GLY A 53 18.49 -11.07 -7.36
C GLY A 53 17.47 -11.73 -6.47
N THR A 54 16.26 -11.95 -6.98
CA THR A 54 15.54 -13.21 -6.73
C THR A 54 14.74 -13.56 -7.98
N GLY A 55 15.43 -13.58 -9.11
CA GLY A 55 15.04 -14.48 -10.19
C GLY A 55 15.73 -15.81 -9.89
N ASP A 56 15.15 -16.63 -9.01
CA ASP A 56 15.60 -18.02 -8.89
C ASP A 56 15.02 -18.81 -10.07
N THR A 57 15.61 -18.54 -11.23
CA THR A 57 15.46 -19.29 -12.46
C THR A 57 16.77 -20.02 -12.69
N THR A 58 17.15 -20.91 -11.78
CA THR A 58 18.32 -21.76 -11.96
C THR A 58 17.95 -23.22 -11.81
N LYS A 59 17.62 -23.82 -12.96
CA LYS A 59 17.84 -25.23 -13.27
C LYS A 59 19.14 -25.69 -12.60
N THR A 60 19.06 -26.64 -11.67
CA THR A 60 20.25 -27.41 -11.31
C THR A 60 19.97 -28.87 -11.63
N LYS A 61 20.71 -29.33 -12.64
CA LYS A 61 20.85 -30.70 -13.11
C LYS A 61 22.05 -31.27 -12.35
N TRP A 62 21.87 -32.36 -11.62
CA TRP A 62 22.91 -33.31 -11.26
C TRP A 62 22.33 -34.71 -11.42
#